data_AF-A0A9N8EZB9-F1
#
_entry.id   AF-A0A9N8EZB9-F1
#
_cell.length_a   1.000
_cell.length_b   1.000
_cell.length_c   1.000
_cell.angle_alpha   90.00
_cell.angle_beta   90.00
_cell.angle_gamma   90.00
#
_symmetry.space_group_name_H-M   'P 1'
#
loop_
_entity.id
_entity.type
_entity.pdbx_description
1 polymer ?
#
loop_
_entity_poly.entity_id
_entity_poly.type
_entity_poly.pdbx_seq_one_letter_code
_entity_poly.pdbx_strand_id
1 'polypeptide(L)'
;MEVVVGLLLLLKILSAAVLLAVIGFVGVPLLLAGITVWRSKTSATKPVASSLYVGRVWHARLLPKRHAFNYPLFLFALDLEETDELFSDTLWPLSLIVNLQKEDHLKNGEGLAKDTPTTATEPSNTKVPHETANRVLRLVAEKTKNSFQPTLESHRVILITHLRYYGYCFNPVSFYYVQEKGTNKLVSVVAEVSNTPWNEMHCYVLHPDSIDNVQVKGEEEKDTKQRINYKFPKCFHVSPFMEMNYTYDWTFTNFLLHSKEIPLIARTMMKRGESEVHFTANFECFRHGMHPFTVAWQLIYYPVYCMIIQIWIHYEAFWLFVKGIVFVPHPNDAETAASRIIAAIMTPLFALKDWFDELRGKSSPTKAEMSEGSSTGDAANGKAKTS
;
A
#
# COMPACT_ATOMS: atom_id res chain seq x y z
N MET A 1 -41.18 -8.34 33.15
CA MET A 1 -41.60 -9.16 31.99
C MET A 1 -41.07 -8.57 30.68
N GLU A 2 -41.28 -7.28 30.41
CA GLU A 2 -40.78 -6.59 29.21
C GLU A 2 -39.25 -6.64 29.04
N VAL A 3 -38.48 -6.44 30.11
CA VAL A 3 -37.00 -6.55 30.07
C VAL A 3 -36.54 -7.95 29.65
N VAL A 4 -37.23 -9.00 30.11
CA VAL A 4 -36.90 -10.40 29.77
C VAL A 4 -37.26 -10.70 28.32
N VAL A 5 -38.42 -10.21 27.84
CA VAL A 5 -38.83 -10.33 26.44
C VAL A 5 -37.86 -9.58 25.52
N GLY A 6 -37.43 -8.38 25.90
CA GLY A 6 -36.43 -7.60 25.17
C GLY A 6 -35.08 -8.30 25.08
N LEU A 7 -34.60 -8.89 26.18
CA LEU A 7 -33.35 -9.66 26.19
C LEU A 7 -33.42 -10.92 25.30
N LEU A 8 -34.53 -11.66 25.35
CA LEU A 8 -34.74 -12.83 24.49
C LEU A 8 -34.81 -12.47 23.00
N LEU A 9 -35.43 -11.33 22.67
CA LEU A 9 -35.47 -10.82 21.30
C LEU A 9 -34.07 -10.43 20.82
N LEU A 10 -33.29 -9.71 21.65
CA LEU A 10 -31.91 -9.36 21.36
C LEU A 10 -31.04 -10.60 21.13
N LEU A 11 -31.16 -11.63 21.98
CA LEU A 11 -30.44 -12.90 21.83
C LEU A 11 -30.81 -13.64 20.53
N LYS A 12 -32.10 -13.61 20.13
CA LYS A 12 -32.55 -14.19 18.85
C LYS A 12 -32.02 -13.43 17.65
N ILE A 13 -31.98 -12.10 17.71
CA ILE A 13 -31.41 -11.28 16.64
C ILE A 13 -29.92 -11.53 16.53
N LEU A 14 -29.22 -11.58 17.67
CA LEU A 14 -27.78 -11.86 17.71
C LEU A 14 -27.47 -13.26 17.17
N SER A 15 -28.25 -14.27 17.54
CA SER A 15 -28.04 -15.64 17.02
C SER A 15 -28.32 -15.75 15.52
N ALA A 16 -29.36 -15.09 15.02
CA ALA A 16 -29.63 -15.00 13.58
C ALA A 16 -28.50 -14.28 12.83
N ALA A 17 -27.98 -13.18 13.37
CA ALA A 17 -26.86 -12.44 12.79
C ALA A 17 -25.57 -13.27 12.75
N VAL A 18 -25.25 -13.98 13.83
CA VAL A 18 -24.10 -14.91 13.87
C VAL A 18 -24.27 -16.03 12.84
N LEU A 19 -25.46 -16.62 12.74
CA LEU A 19 -25.73 -17.66 11.75
C LEU A 19 -25.56 -17.15 10.31
N LEU A 20 -26.10 -15.97 10.00
CA LEU A 20 -25.92 -15.34 8.69
C LEU A 20 -24.45 -15.03 8.40
N ALA A 21 -23.69 -14.57 9.39
CA ALA A 21 -22.26 -14.34 9.25
C ALA A 21 -21.49 -15.64 8.99
N VAL A 22 -21.81 -16.74 9.68
CA VAL A 22 -21.21 -18.06 9.43
C VAL A 22 -21.55 -18.56 8.03
N ILE A 23 -22.81 -18.44 7.61
CA ILE A 23 -23.22 -18.82 6.25
C ILE A 23 -22.46 -17.97 5.22
N GLY A 24 -22.43 -16.65 5.40
CA GLY A 24 -21.83 -15.72 4.45
C GLY A 24 -20.30 -15.81 4.36
N PHE A 25 -19.60 -15.95 5.49
CA PHE A 25 -18.13 -15.95 5.54
C PHE A 25 -17.50 -17.34 5.54
N VAL A 26 -18.25 -18.39 5.86
CA VAL A 26 -17.77 -19.79 5.86
C VAL A 26 -18.47 -20.61 4.79
N GLY A 27 -19.80 -20.65 4.82
CA GLY A 27 -20.59 -21.48 3.90
C GLY A 27 -20.42 -21.07 2.43
N VAL A 28 -20.59 -19.78 2.12
CA VAL A 28 -20.55 -19.27 0.74
C VAL A 28 -19.18 -19.48 0.08
N PRO A 29 -18.02 -19.13 0.68
CA PRO A 29 -16.72 -19.38 0.05
C PRO A 29 -16.47 -20.86 -0.27
N LEU A 30 -16.81 -21.77 0.67
CA LEU A 30 -16.65 -23.21 0.47
C LEU A 30 -17.57 -23.73 -0.63
N LEU A 31 -18.83 -23.29 -0.64
CA LEU A 31 -19.80 -23.66 -1.68
C LEU A 31 -19.32 -23.20 -3.06
N LEU A 32 -18.93 -21.94 -3.20
CA LEU A 32 -18.45 -21.39 -4.47
C LEU A 32 -17.16 -22.07 -4.93
N ALA A 33 -16.21 -22.35 -4.02
CA ALA A 33 -15.01 -23.13 -4.34
C ALA A 33 -15.36 -24.56 -4.81
N GLY A 34 -16.31 -25.22 -4.15
CA GLY A 34 -16.80 -26.54 -4.55
C GLY A 34 -17.43 -26.52 -5.95
N ILE A 35 -18.27 -25.53 -6.25
CA ILE A 35 -18.84 -25.33 -7.59
C ILE A 35 -17.74 -25.06 -8.62
N THR A 36 -16.75 -24.23 -8.27
CA THR A 36 -15.61 -23.90 -9.15
C THR A 36 -14.85 -25.18 -9.53
N VAL A 37 -14.47 -26.01 -8.55
CA VAL A 37 -13.76 -27.27 -8.79
C VAL A 37 -14.63 -28.28 -9.55
N TRP A 38 -15.94 -28.34 -9.27
CA TRP A 38 -16.85 -29.22 -9.99
C TRP A 38 -16.95 -28.85 -11.47
N ARG A 39 -17.02 -27.54 -11.80
CA ARG A 39 -16.98 -27.03 -13.17
C ARG A 39 -15.62 -27.26 -13.84
N SER A 40 -14.52 -27.08 -13.13
CA SER A 40 -13.18 -27.19 -13.72
C SER A 40 -12.81 -28.63 -14.08
N LYS A 41 -13.44 -29.65 -13.48
CA LYS A 41 -13.23 -31.07 -13.85
C LYS A 41 -13.57 -31.40 -15.30
N THR A 42 -14.30 -30.53 -15.99
CA THR A 42 -14.65 -30.71 -17.41
C THR A 42 -13.74 -29.94 -18.37
N SER A 43 -12.73 -29.21 -17.87
CA SER A 43 -11.83 -28.39 -18.69
C SER A 43 -10.36 -28.65 -18.36
N ALA A 44 -9.51 -28.77 -19.37
CA ALA A 44 -8.05 -28.89 -19.17
C ALA A 44 -7.52 -27.55 -18.63
N THR A 45 -7.18 -27.49 -17.34
CA THR A 45 -6.69 -26.26 -16.72
C THR A 45 -5.24 -26.01 -17.13
N LYS A 46 -5.00 -24.86 -17.78
CA LYS A 46 -3.66 -24.38 -18.09
C LYS A 46 -2.93 -24.03 -16.79
N PRO A 47 -1.62 -24.31 -16.64
CA PRO A 47 -0.87 -23.85 -15.49
C PRO A 47 -0.90 -22.31 -15.42
N VAL A 48 -1.35 -21.76 -14.29
CA VAL A 48 -1.36 -20.31 -14.04
C VAL A 48 -0.09 -19.88 -13.29
N ALA A 49 0.52 -18.79 -13.73
CA ALA A 49 1.62 -18.12 -13.04
C ALA A 49 1.15 -17.38 -11.78
N SER A 50 -0.14 -17.00 -11.76
CA SER A 50 -0.78 -16.37 -10.61
C SER A 50 -0.75 -17.23 -9.34
N SER A 51 -0.63 -16.60 -8.17
CA SER A 51 -0.40 -17.28 -6.88
C SER A 51 -0.89 -16.48 -5.69
N LEU A 52 -1.04 -17.16 -4.56
CA LEU A 52 -1.37 -16.57 -3.27
C LEU A 52 -0.14 -16.61 -2.37
N TYR A 53 0.25 -15.47 -1.82
CA TYR A 53 1.33 -15.37 -0.84
C TYR A 53 0.76 -15.19 0.54
N VAL A 54 1.08 -16.09 1.47
CA VAL A 54 0.54 -16.09 2.84
C VAL A 54 1.68 -16.03 3.84
N GLY A 55 1.61 -15.10 4.80
CA GLY A 55 2.67 -14.93 5.76
C GLY A 55 2.41 -13.83 6.79
N ARG A 56 3.44 -13.06 7.09
CA ARG A 56 3.44 -12.04 8.13
C ARG A 56 4.16 -10.79 7.68
N VAL A 57 3.57 -9.66 8.06
CA VAL A 57 4.18 -8.34 7.93
C VAL A 57 4.63 -7.86 9.30
N TRP A 58 5.89 -7.46 9.40
CA TRP A 58 6.46 -6.89 10.60
C TRP A 58 6.96 -5.48 10.32
N HIS A 59 6.57 -4.53 11.16
CA HIS A 59 7.05 -3.16 11.13
C HIS A 59 7.76 -2.87 12.45
N ALA A 60 8.88 -2.14 12.37
CA ALA A 60 9.54 -1.57 13.52
C ALA A 60 10.02 -0.15 13.22
N ARG A 61 9.46 0.79 13.98
CA ARG A 61 10.06 2.09 14.21
C ARG A 61 11.12 1.95 15.30
N LEU A 62 12.34 2.31 14.97
CA LEU A 62 13.49 2.31 15.88
C LEU A 62 13.65 3.67 16.56
N LEU A 63 13.38 4.76 15.84
CA LEU A 63 13.55 6.14 16.29
C LEU A 63 12.33 7.03 15.94
N PRO A 64 12.10 8.13 16.70
CA PRO A 64 12.78 8.47 17.97
C PRO A 64 12.28 7.64 19.16
N LYS A 65 11.10 7.00 19.06
CA LYS A 65 10.58 6.06 20.07
C LYS A 65 10.30 4.71 19.43
N ARG A 66 10.72 3.65 20.12
CA ARG A 66 10.52 2.29 19.65
C ARG A 66 9.04 1.91 19.60
N HIS A 67 8.63 1.34 18.48
CA HIS A 67 7.33 0.75 18.30
C HIS A 67 7.41 -0.29 17.20
N ALA A 68 7.02 -1.52 17.52
CA ALA A 68 7.05 -2.61 16.57
C ALA A 68 5.80 -3.47 16.73
N PHE A 69 5.35 -4.04 15.63
CA PHE A 69 4.20 -4.92 15.57
C PHE A 69 4.38 -5.96 14.46
N ASN A 70 3.69 -7.08 14.59
CA ASN A 70 3.76 -8.19 13.66
C ASN A 70 2.35 -8.75 13.43
N TYR A 71 1.84 -8.60 12.21
CA TYR A 71 0.51 -9.06 11.83
C TYR A 71 0.59 -10.15 10.77
N PRO A 72 -0.36 -11.11 10.74
CA PRO A 72 -0.53 -11.92 9.54
C PRO A 72 -0.80 -11.00 8.35
N LEU A 73 -0.41 -11.42 7.14
CA LEU A 73 -0.71 -10.76 5.87
C LEU A 73 -0.75 -11.80 4.75
N PHE A 74 -1.64 -11.62 3.80
CA PHE A 74 -1.62 -12.36 2.54
C PHE A 74 -1.82 -11.40 1.38
N LEU A 75 -1.20 -11.69 0.25
CA LEU A 75 -1.31 -10.90 -0.98
C LEU A 75 -1.46 -11.85 -2.17
N PHE A 76 -2.20 -11.43 -3.18
CA PHE A 76 -2.25 -12.14 -4.46
C PHE A 76 -1.15 -11.60 -5.34
N ALA A 77 -0.37 -12.49 -5.97
CA ALA A 77 0.50 -12.15 -7.06
C ALA A 77 -0.15 -12.63 -8.35
N LEU A 78 -0.73 -11.70 -9.10
CA LEU A 78 -1.47 -11.97 -10.32
C LEU A 78 -0.62 -11.65 -11.54
N ASP A 79 -0.50 -12.59 -12.46
CA ASP A 79 -0.07 -12.22 -13.80
C ASP A 79 -1.21 -11.47 -14.48
N LEU A 80 -0.99 -10.20 -14.82
CA LEU A 80 -2.02 -9.38 -15.43
C LEU A 80 -2.46 -9.88 -16.82
N GLU A 81 -1.63 -10.67 -17.51
CA GLU A 81 -2.01 -11.36 -18.75
C GLU A 81 -3.00 -12.52 -18.51
N GLU A 82 -3.06 -13.07 -17.29
CA GLU A 82 -3.95 -14.19 -16.95
C GLU A 82 -5.27 -13.74 -16.32
N THR A 83 -5.38 -12.49 -15.88
CA THR A 83 -6.47 -12.04 -14.99
C THR A 83 -7.88 -12.25 -15.54
N ASP A 84 -8.13 -11.96 -16.82
CA ASP A 84 -9.45 -12.15 -17.43
C ASP A 84 -9.89 -13.63 -17.33
N GLU A 85 -9.06 -14.57 -17.81
CA GLU A 85 -9.32 -16.02 -17.76
C GLU A 85 -9.37 -16.55 -16.32
N LEU A 86 -8.50 -16.04 -15.45
CA LEU A 86 -8.42 -16.45 -14.05
C LEU A 86 -9.74 -16.19 -13.31
N PHE A 87 -10.35 -15.02 -13.48
CA PHE A 87 -11.58 -14.68 -12.76
C PHE A 87 -12.85 -15.11 -13.49
N SER A 88 -12.86 -15.18 -14.83
CA SER A 88 -14.04 -15.61 -15.59
C SER A 88 -14.22 -17.12 -15.69
N ASP A 89 -13.13 -17.88 -15.58
CA ASP A 89 -13.14 -19.34 -15.73
C ASP A 89 -12.55 -20.03 -14.49
N THR A 90 -11.25 -19.86 -14.24
CA THR A 90 -10.52 -20.66 -13.23
C THR A 90 -11.07 -20.50 -11.80
N LEU A 91 -11.46 -19.28 -11.42
CA LEU A 91 -12.04 -18.97 -10.11
C LEU A 91 -13.55 -18.76 -10.15
N TRP A 92 -14.21 -18.94 -11.29
CA TRP A 92 -15.66 -18.74 -11.36
C TRP A 92 -16.41 -19.96 -10.78
N PRO A 93 -17.38 -19.78 -9.85
CA PRO A 93 -18.00 -18.52 -9.40
C PRO A 93 -17.45 -17.93 -8.08
N LEU A 94 -16.37 -18.48 -7.51
CA LEU A 94 -15.72 -17.88 -6.33
C LEU A 94 -15.32 -16.41 -6.57
N SER A 95 -15.04 -16.03 -7.82
CA SER A 95 -14.74 -14.66 -8.23
C SER A 95 -15.88 -13.65 -8.02
N LEU A 96 -17.10 -14.10 -7.71
CA LEU A 96 -18.21 -13.22 -7.29
C LEU A 96 -17.90 -12.48 -5.98
N ILE A 97 -17.15 -13.10 -5.08
CA ILE A 97 -16.83 -12.53 -3.76
C ILE A 97 -15.36 -12.14 -3.61
N VAL A 98 -14.51 -12.54 -4.56
CA VAL A 98 -13.09 -12.18 -4.61
C VAL A 98 -12.64 -11.89 -6.04
N ASN A 99 -12.38 -10.63 -6.38
CA ASN A 99 -11.95 -10.28 -7.73
C ASN A 99 -11.02 -9.07 -7.78
N LEU A 100 -10.26 -8.98 -8.87
CA LEU A 100 -9.52 -7.79 -9.22
C LEU A 100 -10.46 -6.79 -9.89
N GLN A 101 -10.45 -5.54 -9.45
CA GLN A 101 -11.16 -4.43 -10.10
C GLN A 101 -10.14 -3.41 -10.57
N LYS A 102 -10.20 -3.02 -11.84
CA LYS A 102 -9.23 -2.08 -12.42
C LYS A 102 -9.33 -0.69 -11.78
N GLU A 103 -10.52 -0.32 -11.31
CA GLU A 103 -10.81 0.95 -10.65
C GLU A 103 -10.15 1.06 -9.27
N ASP A 104 -9.73 -0.06 -8.68
CA ASP A 104 -9.03 -0.08 -7.40
C ASP A 104 -7.53 0.25 -7.54
N HIS A 105 -7.03 0.39 -8.77
CA HIS A 105 -5.61 0.54 -9.09
C HIS A 105 -5.31 1.76 -9.97
N LEU A 106 -4.11 2.32 -9.80
CA LEU A 106 -3.62 3.46 -10.56
C LEU A 106 -4.66 4.60 -10.63
N LYS A 107 -5.24 5.02 -9.51
CA LYS A 107 -6.37 5.98 -9.47
C LYS A 107 -6.01 7.41 -9.88
N ASN A 108 -4.73 7.76 -9.85
CA ASN A 108 -4.23 9.12 -10.12
C ASN A 108 -4.10 9.46 -11.63
N GLY A 109 -4.50 8.56 -12.53
CA GLY A 109 -4.40 8.78 -13.98
C GLY A 109 -3.00 8.56 -14.59
N GLU A 110 -1.99 8.19 -13.81
CA GLU A 110 -0.63 7.92 -14.35
C GLU A 110 -0.63 6.73 -15.32
N GLY A 111 0.16 6.82 -16.40
CA GLY A 111 0.25 5.80 -17.44
C GLY A 111 -0.94 5.70 -18.40
N LEU A 112 -1.96 6.58 -18.29
CA LEU A 112 -3.05 6.66 -19.26
C LEU A 112 -2.54 7.06 -20.65
N ALA A 113 -3.27 6.67 -21.70
CA ALA A 113 -2.84 7.02 -23.06
C ALA A 113 -3.12 8.51 -23.26
N LYS A 114 -2.17 9.23 -23.87
CA LYS A 114 -2.25 10.68 -24.08
C LYS A 114 -3.48 11.10 -24.92
N ASP A 115 -4.10 10.17 -25.63
CA ASP A 115 -5.31 10.38 -26.44
C ASP A 115 -6.61 9.95 -25.74
N THR A 116 -6.58 9.65 -24.43
CA THR A 116 -7.80 9.34 -23.67
C THR A 116 -8.47 10.67 -23.27
N PRO A 117 -9.66 11.02 -23.79
CA PRO A 117 -10.31 12.27 -23.42
C PRO A 117 -10.60 12.27 -21.91
N THR A 118 -10.09 13.26 -21.19
CA THR A 118 -10.31 13.43 -19.74
C THR A 118 -11.76 13.82 -19.41
N THR A 119 -12.58 14.10 -20.42
CA THR A 119 -14.02 14.28 -20.30
C THR A 119 -14.72 12.95 -20.57
N ALA A 120 -15.08 12.26 -19.49
CA ALA A 120 -15.99 11.14 -19.53
C ALA A 120 -17.33 11.60 -20.15
N THR A 121 -17.57 11.26 -21.41
CA THR A 121 -18.93 11.34 -21.97
C THR A 121 -19.29 10.25 -22.97
N GLU A 122 -18.36 9.37 -23.38
CA GLU A 122 -18.75 8.15 -24.11
C GLU A 122 -17.89 6.94 -23.71
N PRO A 123 -18.51 5.79 -23.34
CA PRO A 123 -17.77 4.56 -23.14
C PRO A 123 -17.42 3.99 -24.52
N SER A 124 -16.17 4.15 -24.96
CA SER A 124 -15.65 3.36 -26.07
C SER A 124 -15.72 1.88 -25.66
N ASN A 125 -16.68 1.15 -26.20
CA ASN A 125 -17.04 -0.21 -25.82
C ASN A 125 -16.03 -1.28 -26.29
N THR A 126 -14.81 -0.87 -26.62
CA THR A 126 -13.71 -1.76 -27.01
C THR A 126 -12.92 -2.10 -25.75
N LYS A 127 -13.14 -3.29 -25.20
CA LYS A 127 -12.37 -3.81 -24.07
C LYS A 127 -10.93 -4.04 -24.54
N VAL A 128 -10.03 -3.09 -24.25
CA VAL A 128 -8.59 -3.25 -24.55
C VAL A 128 -8.05 -4.39 -23.69
N PRO A 129 -7.49 -5.46 -24.28
CA PRO A 129 -6.91 -6.56 -23.51
C PRO A 129 -5.77 -6.07 -22.61
N HIS A 130 -5.70 -6.61 -21.40
CA HIS A 130 -4.61 -6.38 -20.44
C HIS A 130 -4.30 -4.89 -20.18
N GLU A 131 -5.33 -4.02 -20.18
CA GLU A 131 -5.18 -2.57 -20.05
C GLU A 131 -4.32 -2.16 -18.84
N THR A 132 -4.55 -2.77 -17.67
CA THR A 132 -3.77 -2.49 -16.46
C THR A 132 -2.28 -2.77 -16.66
N ALA A 133 -1.91 -3.86 -17.35
CA ALA A 133 -0.52 -4.19 -17.64
C ALA A 133 0.10 -3.17 -18.61
N ASN A 134 -0.59 -2.87 -19.71
CA ASN A 134 -0.16 -1.85 -20.67
C ASN A 134 0.01 -0.47 -20.03
N ARG A 135 -0.86 -0.13 -19.08
CA ARG A 135 -0.79 1.12 -18.32
C ARG A 135 0.46 1.21 -17.45
N VAL A 136 0.81 0.11 -16.76
CA VAL A 136 2.06 0.02 -15.98
C VAL A 136 3.28 0.14 -16.89
N LEU A 137 3.30 -0.57 -18.02
CA LEU A 137 4.44 -0.52 -18.94
C LEU A 137 4.64 0.87 -19.54
N ARG A 138 3.55 1.57 -19.91
CA ARG A 138 3.58 2.97 -20.32
C ARG A 138 4.12 3.88 -19.22
N LEU A 139 3.65 3.73 -17.99
CA LEU A 139 4.15 4.50 -16.85
C LEU A 139 5.66 4.32 -16.66
N VAL A 140 6.16 3.09 -16.79
CA VAL A 140 7.60 2.81 -16.73
C VAL A 140 8.34 3.52 -17.87
N ALA A 141 7.83 3.46 -19.11
CA ALA A 141 8.44 4.18 -20.23
C ALA A 141 8.44 5.70 -20.02
N GLU A 142 7.34 6.27 -19.55
CA GLU A 142 7.21 7.70 -19.27
C GLU A 142 8.19 8.16 -18.18
N LYS A 143 8.24 7.44 -17.05
CA LYS A 143 9.15 7.78 -15.93
C LYS A 143 10.62 7.51 -16.24
N THR A 144 10.94 6.68 -17.22
CA THR A 144 12.32 6.50 -17.71
C THR A 144 12.65 7.43 -18.89
N LYS A 145 11.79 8.42 -19.17
CA LYS A 145 11.97 9.34 -20.31
C LYS A 145 12.15 8.60 -21.66
N ASN A 146 11.51 7.44 -21.80
CA ASN A 146 11.59 6.52 -22.93
C ASN A 146 12.97 5.90 -23.18
N SER A 147 13.92 5.97 -22.23
CA SER A 147 15.17 5.20 -22.33
C SER A 147 14.92 3.70 -22.24
N PHE A 148 13.87 3.30 -21.53
CA PHE A 148 13.42 1.92 -21.39
C PHE A 148 11.94 1.80 -21.76
N GLN A 149 11.64 1.01 -22.80
CA GLN A 149 10.30 0.90 -23.37
C GLN A 149 9.82 -0.56 -23.36
N PRO A 150 9.40 -1.08 -22.19
CA PRO A 150 8.93 -2.45 -22.09
C PRO A 150 7.58 -2.62 -22.78
N THR A 151 7.37 -3.77 -23.42
CA THR A 151 6.11 -4.16 -24.10
C THR A 151 5.62 -5.49 -23.56
N LEU A 152 4.34 -5.81 -23.78
CA LEU A 152 3.81 -7.14 -23.44
C LEU A 152 4.42 -8.27 -24.27
N GLU A 153 5.12 -7.98 -25.37
CA GLU A 153 5.84 -9.02 -26.13
C GLU A 153 7.13 -9.44 -25.42
N SER A 154 7.82 -8.47 -24.82
CA SER A 154 9.14 -8.65 -24.20
C SER A 154 9.08 -8.82 -22.69
N HIS A 155 8.01 -8.36 -22.05
CA HIS A 155 7.88 -8.30 -20.59
C HIS A 155 6.51 -8.77 -20.14
N ARG A 156 6.44 -9.25 -18.90
CA ARG A 156 5.20 -9.56 -18.18
C ARG A 156 5.09 -8.71 -16.91
N VAL A 157 3.87 -8.47 -16.46
CA VAL A 157 3.60 -7.68 -15.26
C VAL A 157 2.90 -8.54 -14.21
N ILE A 158 3.57 -8.77 -13.09
CA ILE A 158 3.00 -9.47 -11.94
C ILE A 158 2.58 -8.45 -10.87
N LEU A 159 1.30 -8.37 -10.58
CA LEU A 159 0.72 -7.49 -9.57
C LEU A 159 0.63 -8.20 -8.22
N ILE A 160 1.35 -7.72 -7.21
CA ILE A 160 1.24 -8.12 -5.81
C ILE A 160 0.33 -7.15 -5.06
N THR A 161 -0.85 -7.61 -4.64
CA THR A 161 -1.89 -6.74 -4.07
C THR A 161 -2.96 -7.49 -3.26
N HIS A 162 -3.79 -6.77 -2.49
CA HIS A 162 -5.12 -7.28 -2.15
C HIS A 162 -6.09 -7.12 -3.31
N LEU A 163 -7.05 -8.05 -3.35
CA LEU A 163 -8.20 -8.01 -4.23
C LEU A 163 -9.39 -7.35 -3.51
N ARG A 164 -10.50 -7.20 -4.23
CA ARG A 164 -11.75 -6.82 -3.62
C ARG A 164 -12.40 -8.06 -3.00
N TYR A 165 -12.63 -8.02 -1.70
CA TYR A 165 -13.30 -9.09 -0.96
C TYR A 165 -14.66 -8.59 -0.50
N TYR A 166 -15.74 -9.31 -0.85
CA TYR A 166 -17.12 -8.91 -0.49
C TYR A 166 -17.46 -7.46 -0.85
N GLY A 167 -16.93 -6.98 -1.99
CA GLY A 167 -17.19 -5.61 -2.47
C GLY A 167 -16.28 -4.52 -1.92
N TYR A 168 -15.36 -4.83 -0.99
CA TYR A 168 -14.47 -3.84 -0.39
C TYR A 168 -12.99 -4.15 -0.67
N CYS A 169 -12.21 -3.12 -1.02
CA CYS A 169 -10.77 -3.21 -1.29
C CYS A 169 -10.04 -2.05 -0.58
N PHE A 170 -8.89 -2.37 0.01
CA PHE A 170 -7.99 -1.39 0.60
C PHE A 170 -6.54 -1.86 0.43
N ASN A 171 -5.73 -1.06 -0.28
CA ASN A 171 -4.32 -1.32 -0.56
C ASN A 171 -3.46 -0.14 -0.09
N PRO A 172 -2.74 -0.26 1.05
CA PRO A 172 -1.74 0.74 1.44
C PRO A 172 -0.60 0.84 0.41
N VAL A 173 -0.27 -0.31 -0.19
CA VAL A 173 0.73 -0.42 -1.24
C VAL A 173 0.45 -1.64 -2.11
N SER A 174 0.60 -1.47 -3.42
CA SER A 174 0.59 -2.55 -4.42
C SER A 174 1.89 -2.50 -5.22
N PHE A 175 2.40 -3.68 -5.62
CA PHE A 175 3.63 -3.80 -6.40
C PHE A 175 3.37 -4.39 -7.77
N TYR A 176 3.87 -3.74 -8.80
CA TYR A 176 3.90 -4.28 -10.15
C TYR A 176 5.33 -4.68 -10.47
N TYR A 177 5.59 -5.98 -10.51
CA TYR A 177 6.87 -6.53 -10.93
C TYR A 177 6.87 -6.61 -12.45
N VAL A 178 7.74 -5.85 -13.09
CA VAL A 178 7.99 -5.96 -14.53
C VAL A 178 9.15 -6.94 -14.71
N GLN A 179 8.86 -8.08 -15.35
CA GLN A 179 9.84 -9.14 -15.57
C GLN A 179 10.06 -9.37 -17.06
N GLU A 180 11.31 -9.62 -17.44
CA GLU A 180 11.65 -9.98 -18.82
C GLU A 180 11.09 -11.39 -19.16
N LYS A 181 10.40 -11.50 -20.30
CA LYS A 181 9.94 -12.78 -20.83
C LYS A 181 11.16 -13.57 -21.32
N GLY A 182 11.25 -14.84 -20.93
CA GLY A 182 12.39 -15.71 -21.21
C GLY A 182 13.24 -15.96 -19.97
N THR A 183 13.78 -14.91 -19.34
CA THR A 183 14.63 -15.05 -18.13
C THR A 183 13.84 -15.01 -16.82
N ASN A 184 12.63 -14.40 -16.82
CA ASN A 184 11.85 -14.07 -15.62
C ASN A 184 12.60 -13.20 -14.61
N LYS A 185 13.67 -12.52 -15.05
CA LYS A 185 14.44 -11.59 -14.23
C LYS A 185 13.62 -10.32 -13.98
N LEU A 186 13.68 -9.80 -12.76
CA LEU A 186 13.06 -8.52 -12.41
C LEU A 186 13.88 -7.38 -13.04
N VAL A 187 13.22 -6.54 -13.83
CA VAL A 187 13.85 -5.38 -14.49
C VAL A 187 13.40 -4.05 -13.89
N SER A 188 12.17 -3.98 -13.38
CA SER A 188 11.61 -2.79 -12.75
C SER A 188 10.50 -3.18 -11.78
N VAL A 189 10.32 -2.40 -10.71
CA VAL A 189 9.16 -2.50 -9.82
C VAL A 189 8.42 -1.17 -9.83
N VAL A 190 7.12 -1.18 -10.09
CA VAL A 190 6.28 -0.01 -9.80
C VAL A 190 5.62 -0.21 -8.44
N ALA A 191 5.83 0.72 -7.53
CA ALA A 191 5.19 0.72 -6.22
C ALA A 191 4.09 1.78 -6.18
N GLU A 192 2.85 1.33 -6.27
CA GLU A 192 1.67 2.17 -6.06
C GLU A 192 1.43 2.29 -4.56
N VAL A 193 1.63 3.49 -4.02
CA VAL A 193 1.47 3.77 -2.60
C VAL A 193 0.28 4.70 -2.41
N SER A 194 -0.67 4.29 -1.58
CA SER A 194 -1.82 5.11 -1.21
C SER A 194 -1.68 5.62 0.21
N ASN A 195 -2.13 6.84 0.48
CA ASN A 195 -2.16 7.37 1.83
C ASN A 195 -3.59 7.33 2.43
N THR A 196 -3.65 7.00 3.71
CA THR A 196 -4.82 7.19 4.56
C THR A 196 -4.43 8.18 5.64
N PRO A 197 -5.22 9.23 5.90
CA PRO A 197 -6.63 9.44 5.53
C PRO A 197 -6.88 10.27 4.25
N TRP A 198 -5.85 10.65 3.49
CA TRP A 198 -5.98 11.65 2.41
C TRP A 198 -6.47 11.10 1.07
N ASN A 199 -6.52 9.77 0.89
CA ASN A 199 -6.99 9.12 -0.33
C ASN A 199 -6.27 9.61 -1.59
N GLU A 200 -5.00 9.97 -1.42
CA GLU A 200 -4.07 10.27 -2.50
C GLU A 200 -3.26 9.02 -2.83
N MET A 201 -2.62 9.03 -3.99
CA MET A 201 -1.85 7.91 -4.49
C MET A 201 -0.65 8.39 -5.30
N HIS A 202 0.47 7.71 -5.15
CA HIS A 202 1.70 7.98 -5.88
C HIS A 202 2.36 6.68 -6.34
N CYS A 203 2.82 6.63 -7.59
CA CYS A 203 3.57 5.50 -8.12
C CYS A 203 5.06 5.81 -8.18
N TYR A 204 5.88 5.06 -7.46
CA TYR A 204 7.34 5.05 -7.65
C TYR A 204 7.69 4.03 -8.73
N VAL A 205 8.44 4.43 -9.75
CA VAL A 205 9.01 3.51 -10.75
C VAL A 205 10.46 3.24 -10.35
N LEU A 206 10.72 2.03 -9.84
CA LEU A 206 12.01 1.57 -9.39
C LEU A 206 12.80 0.99 -10.55
N HIS A 207 13.45 1.87 -11.29
CA HIS A 207 14.32 1.60 -12.43
C HIS A 207 15.49 2.59 -12.40
N PRO A 208 16.74 2.20 -12.74
CA PRO A 208 17.91 3.10 -12.67
C PRO A 208 17.74 4.40 -13.46
N ASP A 209 17.06 4.34 -14.61
CA ASP A 209 16.80 5.51 -15.46
C ASP A 209 15.55 6.31 -15.05
N SER A 210 14.87 5.93 -13.96
CA SER A 210 13.65 6.59 -13.52
C SER A 210 13.91 8.02 -13.02
N ILE A 211 12.98 8.93 -13.31
CA ILE A 211 12.94 10.27 -12.72
C ILE A 211 12.82 10.28 -11.20
N ASP A 212 12.47 9.15 -10.59
CA ASP A 212 12.37 8.99 -9.14
C ASP A 212 13.75 8.87 -8.44
N ASN A 213 14.86 9.10 -9.16
CA ASN A 213 16.24 9.13 -8.66
C ASN A 213 16.66 7.84 -7.93
N VAL A 214 16.46 6.71 -8.61
CA VAL A 214 16.64 5.38 -8.03
C VAL A 214 18.06 4.89 -8.27
N GLN A 215 18.75 4.54 -7.18
CA GLN A 215 20.02 3.84 -7.22
C GLN A 215 19.79 2.34 -7.05
N VAL A 216 20.31 1.55 -7.97
CA VAL A 216 20.25 0.09 -7.89
C VAL A 216 21.57 -0.44 -7.36
N LYS A 217 21.54 -1.20 -6.27
CA LYS A 217 22.69 -1.99 -5.83
C LYS A 217 22.49 -3.43 -6.32
N GLY A 218 23.41 -3.87 -7.18
CA GLY A 218 23.42 -5.21 -7.75
C GLY A 218 23.68 -6.29 -6.71
N GLU A 219 23.37 -7.53 -7.12
CA GLU A 219 23.62 -8.77 -6.39
C GLU A 219 25.01 -8.75 -5.75
N GLU A 220 25.10 -8.70 -4.42
CA GLU A 220 26.37 -9.03 -3.76
C GLU A 220 26.71 -10.46 -4.18
N GLU A 221 27.88 -10.66 -4.82
CA GLU A 221 28.39 -11.96 -5.31
C GLU A 221 28.39 -13.10 -4.27
N LYS A 222 28.11 -12.79 -3.00
CA LYS A 222 28.04 -13.72 -1.87
C LYS A 222 26.63 -13.96 -1.31
N ASP A 223 25.60 -13.22 -1.73
CA ASP A 223 24.24 -13.49 -1.27
C ASP A 223 23.62 -14.56 -2.16
N THR A 224 23.51 -15.78 -1.63
CA THR A 224 22.80 -16.91 -2.27
C THR A 224 21.32 -16.62 -2.54
N LYS A 225 20.83 -15.45 -2.12
CA LYS A 225 19.45 -14.99 -2.26
C LYS A 225 19.38 -13.99 -3.40
N GLN A 226 18.86 -14.44 -4.53
CA GLN A 226 18.59 -13.67 -5.75
C GLN A 226 17.72 -12.42 -5.46
N ARG A 227 18.34 -11.30 -5.08
CA ARG A 227 17.68 -10.10 -4.57
C ARG A 227 18.21 -8.87 -5.30
N ILE A 228 17.34 -7.86 -5.44
CA ILE A 228 17.69 -6.55 -5.99
C ILE A 228 17.32 -5.46 -4.99
N ASN A 229 18.20 -4.48 -4.85
CA ASN A 229 18.06 -3.39 -3.90
C ASN A 229 17.91 -2.04 -4.62
N TYR A 230 16.93 -1.24 -4.19
CA TYR A 230 16.61 0.08 -4.71
C TYR A 230 16.68 1.12 -3.60
N LYS A 231 17.52 2.14 -3.77
CA LYS A 231 17.59 3.30 -2.88
C LYS A 231 17.09 4.55 -3.58
N PHE A 232 16.13 5.26 -2.98
CA PHE A 232 15.48 6.40 -3.60
C PHE A 232 14.87 7.35 -2.56
N PRO A 233 14.73 8.66 -2.84
CA PRO A 233 14.16 9.61 -1.89
C PRO A 233 12.65 9.38 -1.67
N LYS A 234 12.19 9.55 -0.43
CA LYS A 234 10.76 9.61 -0.11
C LYS A 234 10.19 10.93 -0.62
N CYS A 235 9.21 10.88 -1.53
CA CYS A 235 8.52 12.05 -2.06
C CYS A 235 7.00 12.04 -1.82
N PHE A 236 6.48 11.04 -1.09
CA PHE A 236 5.04 10.92 -0.77
C PHE A 236 4.76 10.85 0.74
N HIS A 237 3.75 11.59 1.21
CA HIS A 237 3.39 11.67 2.62
C HIS A 237 2.34 10.61 2.98
N VAL A 238 2.80 9.53 3.63
CA VAL A 238 1.98 8.34 3.93
C VAL A 238 1.53 8.22 5.37
N SER A 239 2.16 8.97 6.29
CA SER A 239 1.88 8.86 7.73
C SER A 239 2.10 10.20 8.41
N PRO A 240 1.15 10.66 9.26
CA PRO A 240 1.33 11.88 10.04
C PRO A 240 2.40 11.76 11.13
N PHE A 241 2.99 10.58 11.33
CA PHE A 241 4.06 10.37 12.32
C PHE A 241 5.42 10.15 11.64
N MET A 242 5.57 10.55 10.38
CA MET A 242 6.79 10.36 9.61
C MET A 242 7.05 11.53 8.66
N GLU A 243 8.19 12.20 8.85
CA GLU A 243 8.63 13.33 8.03
C GLU A 243 8.86 12.94 6.55
N MET A 244 9.06 13.95 5.70
CA MET A 244 9.39 13.76 4.28
C MET A 244 10.88 13.56 4.01
N ASN A 245 11.75 13.92 4.96
CA ASN A 245 13.19 13.88 4.79
C ASN A 245 13.81 12.49 4.99
N TYR A 246 13.29 11.48 4.29
CA TYR A 246 13.80 10.11 4.33
C TYR A 246 14.29 9.65 2.96
N THR A 247 15.21 8.69 2.99
CA THR A 247 15.58 7.83 1.85
C THR A 247 15.05 6.43 2.13
N TYR A 248 14.37 5.87 1.14
CA TYR A 248 13.97 4.48 1.11
C TYR A 248 15.11 3.59 0.64
N ASP A 249 15.18 2.40 1.19
CA ASP A 249 16.10 1.34 0.84
C ASP A 249 15.33 0.03 0.81
N TRP A 250 14.86 -0.35 -0.38
CA TRP A 250 13.88 -1.42 -0.59
C TRP A 250 14.53 -2.59 -1.34
N THR A 251 14.34 -3.78 -0.81
CA THR A 251 14.86 -5.02 -1.38
C THR A 251 13.72 -5.91 -1.82
N PHE A 252 13.83 -6.43 -3.04
CA PHE A 252 12.85 -7.33 -3.65
C PHE A 252 13.53 -8.61 -4.13
N THR A 253 12.78 -9.71 -4.16
CA THR A 253 13.22 -10.97 -4.78
C THR A 253 13.25 -10.84 -6.30
N ASN A 254 14.35 -11.25 -6.93
CA ASN A 254 14.61 -11.10 -8.36
C ASN A 254 13.76 -12.06 -9.24
N PHE A 255 13.47 -13.28 -8.75
CA PHE A 255 12.74 -14.31 -9.51
C PHE A 255 11.45 -14.75 -8.80
N LEU A 256 10.42 -13.90 -8.84
CA LEU A 256 9.16 -14.12 -8.11
C LEU A 256 8.46 -15.46 -8.46
N LEU A 257 8.48 -15.86 -9.74
CA LEU A 257 7.74 -17.02 -10.25
C LEU A 257 8.45 -18.37 -10.06
N HIS A 258 9.77 -18.37 -9.85
CA HIS A 258 10.58 -19.59 -9.73
C HIS A 258 11.07 -19.86 -8.30
N SER A 259 10.87 -18.90 -7.39
CA SER A 259 11.22 -19.07 -5.99
C SER A 259 10.11 -19.84 -5.25
N LYS A 260 10.45 -21.05 -4.75
CA LYS A 260 9.67 -21.71 -3.68
C LYS A 260 9.83 -20.99 -2.34
N GLU A 261 10.81 -20.10 -2.24
CA GLU A 261 11.16 -19.38 -1.04
C GLU A 261 10.45 -18.03 -0.95
N ILE A 262 10.49 -17.49 0.27
CA ILE A 262 9.80 -16.30 0.70
C ILE A 262 10.15 -15.10 -0.19
N PRO A 263 9.22 -14.49 -0.95
CA PRO A 263 9.49 -13.22 -1.57
C PRO A 263 9.60 -12.19 -0.46
N LEU A 264 10.84 -11.81 -0.18
CA LEU A 264 11.13 -10.84 0.84
C LEU A 264 10.92 -9.46 0.22
N ILE A 265 9.95 -8.71 0.75
CA ILE A 265 9.92 -7.26 0.56
C ILE A 265 10.42 -6.65 1.86
N ALA A 266 11.72 -6.40 1.94
CA ALA A 266 12.34 -5.71 3.06
C ALA A 266 12.50 -4.23 2.71
N ARG A 267 12.13 -3.35 3.62
CA ARG A 267 12.17 -1.90 3.43
C ARG A 267 12.78 -1.27 4.65
N THR A 268 13.85 -0.55 4.47
CA THR A 268 14.41 0.31 5.50
C THR A 268 14.27 1.78 5.11
N MET A 269 14.19 2.63 6.11
CA MET A 269 14.13 4.08 5.95
C MET A 269 15.17 4.71 6.84
N MET A 270 15.98 5.57 6.25
CA MET A 270 17.01 6.36 6.92
C MET A 270 16.71 7.84 6.68
N LYS A 271 16.90 8.68 7.68
CA LYS A 271 16.77 10.13 7.48
C LYS A 271 17.91 10.58 6.56
N ARG A 272 17.64 11.51 5.63
CA ARG A 272 18.69 11.92 4.67
C ARG A 272 19.85 12.59 5.41
N GLY A 273 21.06 12.14 5.13
CA GLY A 273 22.28 12.62 5.80
C GLY A 273 22.64 11.87 7.08
N GLU A 274 21.82 10.90 7.50
CA GLU A 274 22.07 10.06 8.67
C GLU A 274 22.32 8.60 8.25
N SER A 275 23.10 7.88 9.04
CA SER A 275 23.37 6.44 8.85
C SER A 275 22.43 5.52 9.63
N GLU A 276 21.64 6.09 10.55
CA GLU A 276 20.77 5.31 11.42
C GLU A 276 19.46 4.93 10.72
N VAL A 277 19.05 3.67 10.89
CA VAL A 277 17.76 3.20 10.40
C VAL A 277 16.68 3.64 11.38
N HIS A 278 15.72 4.44 10.91
CA HIS A 278 14.63 4.94 11.75
C HIS A 278 13.41 4.03 11.72
N PHE A 279 13.20 3.37 10.59
CA PHE A 279 12.07 2.49 10.36
C PHE A 279 12.47 1.33 9.46
N THR A 280 11.95 0.16 9.78
CA THR A 280 12.07 -1.04 8.95
C THR A 280 10.73 -1.74 8.86
N ALA A 281 10.43 -2.30 7.70
CA ALA A 281 9.28 -3.14 7.45
C ALA A 281 9.70 -4.34 6.62
N ASN A 282 9.12 -5.50 6.92
CA ASN A 282 9.42 -6.73 6.22
C ASN A 282 8.14 -7.54 5.99
N PHE A 283 8.01 -8.11 4.81
CA PHE A 283 6.97 -9.08 4.50
C PHE A 283 7.61 -10.43 4.22
N GLU A 284 7.36 -11.40 5.10
CA GLU A 284 7.79 -12.78 4.97
C GLU A 284 6.58 -13.66 4.70
N CYS A 285 6.57 -14.38 3.59
CA CYS A 285 5.43 -15.18 3.17
C CYS A 285 5.82 -16.39 2.34
N PHE A 286 4.92 -17.35 2.21
CA PHE A 286 5.10 -18.55 1.41
C PHE A 286 4.18 -18.50 0.19
N ARG A 287 4.69 -19.01 -0.93
CA ARG A 287 3.93 -19.11 -2.18
C ARG A 287 2.99 -20.32 -2.11
N HIS A 288 1.71 -20.08 -2.34
CA HIS A 288 0.66 -21.08 -2.52
C HIS A 288 0.05 -20.95 -3.92
N GLY A 289 -0.42 -22.06 -4.48
CA GLY A 289 -1.13 -22.06 -5.75
C GLY A 289 -2.52 -21.40 -5.65
N MET A 290 -3.09 -21.01 -6.78
CA MET A 290 -4.43 -20.41 -6.89
C MET A 290 -5.58 -21.43 -6.85
N HIS A 291 -5.44 -22.52 -6.10
CA HIS A 291 -6.50 -23.52 -6.01
C HIS A 291 -7.74 -22.92 -5.33
N PRO A 292 -8.98 -23.13 -5.84
CA PRO A 292 -10.18 -22.48 -5.31
C PRO A 292 -10.40 -22.68 -3.81
N PHE A 293 -10.13 -23.89 -3.29
CA PHE A 293 -10.24 -24.14 -1.85
C PHE A 293 -9.16 -23.42 -1.02
N THR A 294 -7.96 -23.21 -1.58
CA THR A 294 -6.92 -22.43 -0.91
C THR A 294 -7.34 -20.97 -0.78
N VAL A 295 -7.89 -20.40 -1.85
CA VAL A 295 -8.43 -19.04 -1.84
C VAL A 295 -9.61 -18.93 -0.88
N ALA A 296 -10.58 -19.84 -0.94
CA ALA A 296 -11.73 -19.83 -0.03
C ALA A 296 -11.31 -19.93 1.44
N TRP A 297 -10.35 -20.80 1.76
CA TRP A 297 -9.82 -20.92 3.11
C TRP A 297 -9.20 -19.61 3.61
N GLN A 298 -8.48 -18.90 2.74
CA GLN A 298 -7.94 -17.59 3.07
C GLN A 298 -9.02 -16.56 3.40
N LEU A 299 -10.13 -16.55 2.64
CA LEU A 299 -11.29 -15.68 2.89
C LEU A 299 -12.04 -16.02 4.18
N ILE A 300 -12.00 -17.29 4.61
CA ILE A 300 -12.63 -17.77 5.85
C ILE A 300 -11.81 -17.37 7.08
N TYR A 301 -10.48 -17.49 7.00
CA TYR A 301 -9.59 -17.08 8.09
C TYR A 301 -9.55 -15.56 8.26
N TYR A 302 -9.68 -14.83 7.15
CA TYR A 302 -9.60 -13.38 7.11
C TYR A 302 -10.79 -12.79 6.35
N PRO A 303 -12.01 -12.88 6.90
CA PRO A 303 -13.15 -12.21 6.31
C PRO A 303 -12.96 -10.70 6.45
N VAL A 304 -13.49 -9.93 5.48
CA VAL A 304 -13.43 -8.44 5.46
C VAL A 304 -12.04 -7.86 5.76
N TYR A 305 -10.99 -8.58 5.35
CA TYR A 305 -9.63 -8.31 5.82
C TYR A 305 -9.09 -6.92 5.48
N CYS A 306 -9.43 -6.39 4.30
CA CYS A 306 -9.11 -5.02 3.91
C CYS A 306 -9.58 -3.98 4.96
N MET A 307 -10.75 -4.19 5.57
CA MET A 307 -11.27 -3.33 6.64
C MET A 307 -10.48 -3.52 7.94
N ILE A 308 -10.10 -4.76 8.26
CA ILE A 308 -9.26 -5.07 9.44
C ILE A 308 -7.90 -4.37 9.33
N ILE A 309 -7.25 -4.42 8.16
CA ILE A 309 -5.99 -3.72 7.91
C ILE A 309 -6.16 -2.22 8.15
N GLN A 310 -7.22 -1.62 7.62
CA GLN A 310 -7.48 -0.19 7.83
C GLN A 310 -7.59 0.12 9.33
N ILE A 311 -8.32 -0.69 10.11
CA ILE A 311 -8.44 -0.53 11.56
C ILE A 311 -7.07 -0.67 12.26
N TRP A 312 -6.28 -1.68 11.91
CA TRP A 312 -4.95 -1.90 12.51
C TRP A 312 -3.99 -0.75 12.25
N ILE A 313 -3.98 -0.18 11.04
CA ILE A 313 -3.14 0.99 10.74
C ILE A 313 -3.49 2.17 11.64
N HIS A 314 -4.79 2.43 11.87
CA HIS A 314 -5.23 3.51 12.76
C HIS A 314 -4.96 3.19 14.24
N TYR A 315 -5.07 1.92 14.63
CA TYR A 315 -4.71 1.46 15.97
C TYR A 315 -3.22 1.71 16.27
N GLU A 316 -2.33 1.39 15.33
CA GLU A 316 -0.89 1.65 15.51
C GLU A 316 -0.56 3.14 15.45
N ALA A 317 -1.25 3.91 14.60
CA ALA A 317 -1.16 5.37 14.59
C ALA A 317 -1.57 5.98 15.95
N PHE A 318 -2.63 5.47 16.57
CA PHE A 318 -3.06 5.87 17.91
C PHE A 318 -1.99 5.57 18.97
N TRP A 319 -1.34 4.41 18.93
CA TRP A 319 -0.26 4.09 19.87
C TRP A 319 0.98 4.96 19.68
N LEU A 320 1.32 5.33 18.44
CA LEU A 320 2.39 6.31 18.18
C LEU A 320 2.04 7.68 18.78
N PHE A 321 0.78 8.09 18.68
CA PHE A 321 0.28 9.31 19.31
C PHE A 321 0.37 9.26 20.84
N VAL A 322 -0.12 8.19 21.48
CA VAL A 322 -0.03 7.99 22.93
C VAL A 322 1.43 7.99 23.40
N LYS A 323 2.33 7.44 22.59
CA LYS A 323 3.78 7.50 22.84
C LYS A 323 4.36 8.89 22.68
N GLY A 324 3.61 9.88 22.19
CA GLY A 324 4.07 11.26 21.98
C GLY A 324 5.10 11.36 20.86
N ILE A 325 4.87 10.69 19.74
CA ILE A 325 5.56 10.97 18.48
C ILE A 325 4.99 12.26 17.90
N VAL A 326 5.87 13.12 17.37
CA VAL A 326 5.48 14.40 16.78
C VAL A 326 4.61 14.17 15.56
N PHE A 327 3.49 14.92 15.51
CA PHE A 327 2.62 14.97 14.35
C PHE A 327 3.22 15.89 13.29
N VAL A 328 3.28 15.39 12.05
CA VAL A 328 3.75 16.10 10.87
C VAL A 328 2.53 16.37 9.98
N PRO A 329 2.17 17.64 9.75
CA PRO A 329 1.03 17.98 8.90
C PRO A 329 1.28 17.61 7.44
N HIS A 330 0.20 17.37 6.70
CA HIS A 330 0.28 17.08 5.27
C HIS A 330 0.82 18.30 4.52
N PRO A 331 1.80 18.17 3.59
CA PRO A 331 2.45 19.32 2.94
C PRO A 331 1.54 20.28 2.17
N ASN A 332 0.36 19.81 1.74
CA ASN A 332 -0.56 20.55 0.85
C ASN A 332 -1.88 20.97 1.52
N ASP A 333 -1.98 20.93 2.86
CA ASP A 333 -3.23 21.23 3.61
C ASP A 333 -4.47 20.46 3.09
N ALA A 334 -4.25 19.31 2.46
CA ALA A 334 -5.32 18.49 1.91
C ALA A 334 -6.19 17.96 3.06
N GLU A 335 -7.31 18.62 3.33
CA GLU A 335 -8.23 18.19 4.38
C GLU A 335 -9.32 17.28 3.81
N THR A 336 -9.17 15.97 3.96
CA THR A 336 -10.30 15.04 3.77
C THR A 336 -11.24 15.07 4.98
N ALA A 337 -12.49 14.63 4.83
CA ALA A 337 -13.42 14.49 5.96
C ALA A 337 -12.85 13.61 7.08
N ALA A 338 -12.13 12.54 6.73
CA ALA A 338 -11.42 11.69 7.68
C ALA A 338 -10.23 12.42 8.34
N SER A 339 -9.44 13.17 7.58
CA SER A 339 -8.36 14.03 8.12
C SER A 339 -8.91 15.07 9.09
N ARG A 340 -10.05 15.69 8.79
CA ARG A 340 -10.72 16.67 9.66
C ARG A 340 -11.27 16.05 10.94
N ILE A 341 -11.87 14.86 10.86
CA ILE A 341 -12.33 14.14 12.05
C ILE A 341 -11.14 13.75 12.92
N ILE A 342 -10.08 13.21 12.32
CA ILE A 342 -8.86 12.86 13.05
C ILE A 342 -8.24 14.11 13.66
N ALA A 343 -8.06 15.20 12.90
CA ALA A 343 -7.56 16.47 13.43
C ALA A 343 -8.46 17.01 14.56
N ALA A 344 -9.78 17.01 14.39
CA ALA A 344 -10.71 17.47 15.42
C ALA A 344 -10.68 16.63 16.70
N ILE A 345 -10.43 15.32 16.61
CA ILE A 345 -10.23 14.44 17.78
C ILE A 345 -8.85 14.67 18.40
N MET A 346 -7.84 14.84 17.56
CA MET A 346 -6.44 14.85 17.98
C MET A 346 -5.99 16.20 18.52
N THR A 347 -6.46 17.32 17.98
CA THR A 347 -6.14 18.68 18.44
C THR A 347 -6.43 18.91 19.92
N PRO A 348 -7.61 18.59 20.48
CA PRO A 348 -7.84 18.71 21.92
C PRO A 348 -6.99 17.74 22.74
N LEU A 349 -6.68 16.54 22.22
CA LEU A 349 -5.77 15.60 22.88
C LEU A 349 -4.31 16.08 22.88
N PHE A 350 -3.85 16.74 21.81
CA PHE A 350 -2.54 17.40 21.74
C PHE A 350 -2.48 18.55 22.74
N ALA A 351 -3.49 19.43 22.77
CA ALA A 351 -3.56 20.54 23.73
C ALA A 351 -3.55 20.04 25.19
N LEU A 352 -4.27 18.95 25.48
CA LEU A 352 -4.28 18.34 26.81
C LEU A 352 -2.92 17.72 27.17
N LYS A 353 -2.28 17.04 26.21
CA LYS A 353 -0.95 16.45 26.40
C LYS A 353 0.11 17.54 26.64
N ASP A 354 0.08 18.62 25.87
CA ASP A 354 1.02 19.73 25.99
C ASP A 354 0.85 20.43 27.34
N TRP A 355 -0.39 20.65 27.79
CA TRP A 355 -0.71 21.12 29.14
C TRP A 355 -0.19 20.18 30.24
N PHE A 356 -0.31 18.86 30.06
CA PHE A 356 0.24 17.88 31.00
C PHE A 356 1.78 17.82 31.02
N ASP A 357 2.42 18.01 29.87
CA ASP A 357 3.88 18.07 29.78
C ASP A 357 4.44 19.37 30.41
N GLU A 358 3.71 20.48 30.28
CA GLU A 358 3.98 21.76 30.97
C GLU A 358 3.87 21.61 32.49
N LEU A 359 2.81 20.95 32.99
CA LEU A 359 2.65 20.62 34.42
C LEU A 359 3.75 19.71 34.98
N ARG A 360 4.36 18.87 34.14
CA ARG A 360 5.46 17.96 34.53
C ARG A 360 6.85 18.60 34.39
N GLY A 361 6.92 19.88 34.03
CA GLY A 361 8.19 20.61 33.86
C GLY A 361 9.06 20.09 32.71
N LYS A 362 8.48 19.37 31.75
CA LYS A 362 9.21 18.95 30.53
C LYS A 362 9.06 20.05 29.49
N SER A 363 9.99 21.00 29.48
CA SER A 363 10.06 22.01 28.42
C SER A 363 10.32 21.34 27.07
N SER A 364 9.36 21.43 26.16
CA SER A 364 9.55 21.17 24.72
C SER A 364 10.50 22.22 24.14
N PRO A 365 11.54 21.85 23.36
CA PRO A 365 12.45 22.82 22.78
C PRO A 365 11.87 23.29 21.45
N THR A 366 10.96 24.28 21.43
CA THR A 366 10.77 25.18 20.27
C THR A 366 9.73 26.26 20.54
N LYS A 367 10.21 27.46 20.89
CA LYS A 367 9.56 28.73 20.53
C LYS A 367 10.45 29.98 20.63
N ALA A 368 11.76 29.83 20.83
CA ALA A 368 12.70 30.94 20.92
C ALA A 368 13.73 30.88 19.78
N GLU A 369 13.28 31.12 18.54
CA GLU A 369 14.17 31.54 17.43
C GLU A 369 13.40 32.23 16.27
N MET A 370 12.18 32.71 16.53
CA MET A 370 11.43 33.56 15.60
C MET A 370 10.93 34.81 16.33
N SER A 371 11.84 35.63 16.87
CA SER A 371 11.50 37.01 17.29
C SER A 371 12.72 37.94 17.44
N GLU A 372 13.71 37.88 16.56
CA GLU A 372 14.64 39.01 16.39
C GLU A 372 14.72 39.39 14.93
N GLY A 373 13.90 40.39 14.57
CA GLY A 373 13.86 40.93 13.22
C GLY A 373 12.67 41.84 12.99
N SER A 374 12.46 42.87 13.82
CA SER A 374 11.72 44.09 13.47
C SER A 374 11.49 45.01 14.68
N SER A 375 12.31 46.05 14.84
CA SER A 375 11.89 47.42 15.22
C SER A 375 13.13 48.33 15.17
N THR A 376 13.33 49.07 14.09
CA THR A 376 13.09 50.52 13.97
C THR A 376 13.99 51.41 14.84
N GLY A 377 14.80 52.23 14.18
CA GLY A 377 15.52 53.37 14.76
C GLY A 377 15.83 54.39 13.66
N ASP A 378 14.84 55.18 13.27
CA ASP A 378 15.02 56.41 12.50
C ASP A 378 15.56 57.51 13.43
N ALA A 379 16.62 58.20 12.99
CA ALA A 379 16.67 59.65 12.77
C ALA A 379 18.05 60.30 13.04
N ALA A 380 18.53 60.97 11.98
CA ALA A 380 19.29 62.22 11.94
C ALA A 380 20.70 62.30 12.56
N ASN A 381 21.73 62.65 11.77
CA ASN A 381 22.02 64.04 11.37
C ASN A 381 23.19 64.10 10.36
N GLY A 382 23.12 65.05 9.42
CA GLY A 382 23.99 65.11 8.24
C GLY A 382 25.35 65.80 8.39
N LYS A 383 26.15 65.72 7.33
CA LYS A 383 26.80 66.88 6.70
C LYS A 383 27.50 66.49 5.39
N ALA A 384 27.25 67.31 4.38
CA ALA A 384 27.85 67.29 3.07
C ALA A 384 29.36 67.57 3.09
N LYS A 385 30.10 67.02 2.12
CA LYS A 385 30.87 67.83 1.16
C LYS A 385 31.36 67.01 -0.03
N THR A 386 31.09 67.58 -1.19
CA THR A 386 31.74 67.43 -2.50
C THR A 386 33.25 67.25 -2.45
N SER A 387 33.75 66.20 -3.10
CA SER A 387 34.62 66.22 -4.30
C SER A 387 35.07 64.80 -4.61
#